data_AF-A0A7X1Z7H1-F1
#
_entry.id   AF-A0A7X1Z7H1-F1
#
_cell.length_a   1.000
_cell.length_b   1.000
_cell.length_c   1.000
_cell.angle_alpha   90.00
_cell.angle_beta   90.00
_cell.angle_gamma   90.00
#
_symmetry.space_group_name_H-M   'P 1'
#
loop_
_entity.id
_entity.type
_entity.pdbx_description
1 polymer ?
#
loop_
_entity_poly.entity_id
_entity_poly.type
_entity_poly.pdbx_seq_one_letter_code
_entity_poly.pdbx_strand_id
1 'polypeptide(L)'
;MCTSIQMKASDGSILFARTMDWHEYRPNPLRLPKNYQWKTVYDQQKIQNTYAILGVGKNLDDGSVDLSDGVNEYGLSVQKLTFSNASSYQLTKKPNHLAIAPFEFVLWALGKCRSVADLIKQLDFLQLMTDDFSDFKFGRNDLHFSATDRTGRMISIEPINQTFIVKENPIGVVTNAPKLEREIEKLTPYLTLTSEKRGLNQISDGQFSGKTVMPGGFTPTSRFVRATVLKERAVTPKDEVQNVIETWHILNSVTTPKSDGRSDTYTIYRAAVDLSSCSLYFQAYQDFSIQRFSFLMD
;
A
#
# COMPACT_ATOMS: atom_id res chain seq x y z
N MET A 1 3.15 -9.04 6.69
CA MET A 1 2.58 -9.62 5.45
C MET A 1 1.37 -8.81 5.07
N CYS A 2 1.13 -8.55 3.79
CA CYS A 2 0.10 -7.58 3.38
C CYS A 2 -0.36 -7.88 1.96
N THR A 3 -1.59 -7.53 1.60
CA THR A 3 -2.09 -7.53 0.21
C THR A 3 -2.68 -6.17 -0.10
N SER A 4 -2.31 -5.54 -1.21
CA SER A 4 -2.95 -4.32 -1.72
C SER A 4 -3.58 -4.55 -3.09
N ILE A 5 -4.70 -3.87 -3.34
CA ILE A 5 -5.52 -4.01 -4.55
C ILE A 5 -6.02 -2.63 -4.96
N GLN A 6 -5.79 -2.25 -6.22
CA GLN A 6 -6.48 -1.12 -6.85
C GLN A 6 -7.66 -1.65 -7.66
N MET A 7 -8.83 -1.02 -7.51
CA MET A 7 -10.04 -1.40 -8.23
C MET A 7 -10.80 -0.17 -8.71
N LYS A 8 -11.25 -0.19 -9.97
CA LYS A 8 -11.85 0.94 -10.70
C LYS A 8 -13.33 0.70 -10.98
N ALA A 9 -14.14 1.74 -10.80
CA ALA A 9 -15.58 1.72 -11.08
C ALA A 9 -15.93 2.53 -12.34
N SER A 10 -17.14 2.33 -12.84
CA SER A 10 -17.63 2.92 -14.10
C SER A 10 -17.88 4.43 -14.01
N ASP A 11 -18.17 4.95 -12.82
CA ASP A 11 -18.29 6.39 -12.53
C ASP A 11 -16.93 7.11 -12.47
N GLY A 12 -15.82 6.37 -12.61
CA GLY A 12 -14.46 6.89 -12.50
C GLY A 12 -13.88 6.83 -11.08
N SER A 13 -14.61 6.31 -10.09
CA SER A 13 -14.09 6.09 -8.74
C SER A 13 -12.95 5.06 -8.76
N ILE A 14 -11.90 5.33 -8.00
CA ILE A 14 -10.70 4.50 -7.93
C ILE A 14 -10.43 4.20 -6.47
N LEU A 15 -10.55 2.94 -6.11
CA LEU A 15 -10.32 2.47 -4.76
C LEU A 15 -8.93 1.84 -4.66
N PHE A 16 -8.16 2.21 -3.65
CA PHE A 16 -6.91 1.53 -3.30
C PHE A 16 -7.01 0.94 -1.90
N ALA A 17 -7.08 -0.38 -1.84
CA ALA A 17 -7.39 -1.14 -0.64
C ALA A 17 -6.23 -2.04 -0.22
N ARG A 18 -6.22 -2.45 1.06
CA ARG A 18 -5.24 -3.38 1.60
C ARG A 18 -5.69 -4.20 2.79
N THR A 19 -5.06 -5.36 2.98
CA THR A 19 -4.96 -6.06 4.27
C THR A 19 -3.65 -5.70 4.96
N MET A 20 -3.69 -5.49 6.27
CA MET A 20 -2.50 -5.48 7.11
C MET A 20 -2.44 -6.79 7.86
N ASP A 21 -1.50 -7.68 7.50
CA ASP A 21 -1.31 -8.97 8.14
C ASP A 21 -0.04 -8.93 8.99
N TRP A 22 -0.23 -8.71 10.29
CA TRP A 22 0.84 -8.44 11.22
C TRP A 22 0.57 -9.12 12.56
N HIS A 23 1.56 -9.08 13.45
CA HIS A 23 1.32 -9.36 14.86
C HIS A 23 0.56 -8.20 15.50
N GLU A 24 0.37 -8.26 16.82
CA GLU A 24 -0.34 -7.20 17.54
C GLU A 24 0.26 -5.81 17.29
N TYR A 25 -0.48 -5.01 16.55
CA TYR A 25 -0.29 -3.59 16.31
C TYR A 25 -1.66 -2.96 16.54
N ARG A 26 -1.72 -1.78 17.18
CA ARG A 26 -2.97 -1.07 17.45
C ARG A 26 -3.11 0.15 16.52
N PRO A 27 -3.21 -0.03 15.20
CA PRO A 27 -3.40 1.08 14.28
C PRO A 27 -4.81 1.62 14.41
N ASN A 28 -4.95 2.91 14.17
CA ASN A 28 -6.24 3.58 14.09
C ASN A 28 -6.29 4.49 12.85
N PRO A 29 -7.48 4.83 12.36
CA PRO A 29 -7.67 5.95 11.45
C PRO A 29 -7.11 7.25 12.04
N LEU A 30 -6.33 7.99 11.26
CA LEU A 30 -5.66 9.23 11.64
C LEU A 30 -5.92 10.31 10.60
N ARG A 31 -6.06 11.55 11.07
CA ARG A 31 -6.14 12.77 10.27
C ARG A 31 -4.98 13.67 10.64
N LEU A 32 -4.08 13.93 9.69
CA LEU A 32 -2.96 14.85 9.88
C LEU A 32 -3.25 16.13 9.08
N PRO A 33 -3.25 17.30 9.72
CA PRO A 33 -3.54 18.55 9.02
C PRO A 33 -2.39 18.97 8.11
N LYS A 34 -2.66 19.96 7.25
CA LYS A 34 -1.59 20.79 6.68
C LYS A 34 -0.73 21.35 7.81
N ASN A 35 0.54 21.56 7.52
CA ASN A 35 1.52 22.08 8.48
C ASN A 35 1.79 21.18 9.69
N TYR A 36 1.32 19.93 9.69
CA TYR A 36 1.74 18.95 10.69
C TYR A 36 3.27 18.82 10.68
N GLN A 37 3.90 19.00 11.84
CA GLN A 37 5.35 18.99 11.99
C GLN A 37 5.81 17.68 12.62
N TRP A 38 6.89 17.13 12.09
CA TRP A 38 7.55 15.95 12.61
C TRP A 38 9.05 16.04 12.34
N LYS A 39 9.84 15.13 12.88
CA LYS A 39 11.28 15.07 12.69
C LYS A 39 11.66 13.70 12.15
N THR A 40 12.63 13.65 11.24
CA THR A 40 13.23 12.39 10.82
C THR A 40 13.92 11.72 12.00
N VAL A 41 13.77 10.41 12.14
CA VAL A 41 14.50 9.67 13.18
C VAL A 41 15.99 9.55 12.88
N TYR A 42 16.42 9.72 11.62
CA TYR A 42 17.82 9.59 11.23
C TYR A 42 18.70 10.69 11.81
N ASP A 43 18.31 11.96 11.66
CA ASP A 43 19.12 13.13 12.02
C ASP A 43 18.29 14.31 12.54
N GLN A 44 17.06 14.04 12.98
CA GLN A 44 16.13 15.03 13.54
C GLN A 44 15.79 16.21 12.63
N GLN A 45 15.94 16.04 11.31
CA GLN A 45 15.55 17.04 10.33
C GLN A 45 14.05 17.32 10.45
N LYS A 46 13.70 18.58 10.72
CA LYS A 46 12.30 19.01 10.82
C LYS A 46 11.63 18.97 9.45
N ILE A 47 10.48 18.31 9.39
CA ILE A 47 9.61 18.23 8.22
C ILE A 47 8.25 18.81 8.59
N GLN A 48 7.66 19.54 7.65
CA GLN A 48 6.31 20.08 7.76
C GLN A 48 5.49 19.59 6.57
N ASN A 49 4.33 18.98 6.83
CA ASN A 49 3.45 18.52 5.76
C ASN A 49 2.91 19.71 4.96
N THR A 50 3.00 19.62 3.64
CA THR A 50 2.37 20.56 2.70
C THR A 50 0.88 20.23 2.53
N TYR A 51 0.55 18.94 2.59
CA TYR A 51 -0.80 18.42 2.33
C TYR A 51 -1.39 17.77 3.57
N ALA A 52 -2.70 17.87 3.72
CA ALA A 52 -3.43 17.10 4.73
C ALA A 52 -3.45 15.61 4.33
N ILE A 53 -3.41 14.73 5.33
CA ILE A 53 -3.38 13.27 5.16
C ILE A 53 -4.52 12.64 5.96
N LEU A 54 -5.21 11.67 5.35
CA LEU A 54 -6.14 10.77 5.99
C LEU A 54 -5.64 9.34 5.78
N GLY A 55 -5.44 8.57 6.85
CA GLY A 55 -4.84 7.24 6.72
C GLY A 55 -4.97 6.38 7.96
N VAL A 56 -4.26 5.26 7.98
CA VAL A 56 -4.23 4.31 9.09
C VAL A 56 -2.79 4.22 9.60
N GLY A 57 -2.62 4.36 10.91
CA GLY A 57 -1.29 4.34 11.53
C GLY A 57 -1.36 4.37 13.05
N LYS A 58 -0.23 4.68 13.67
CA LYS A 58 -0.08 4.77 15.13
C LYS A 58 0.67 6.04 15.52
N ASN A 59 0.23 6.71 16.58
CA ASN A 59 1.02 7.74 17.23
C ASN A 59 2.26 7.12 17.90
N LEU A 60 3.40 7.78 17.76
CA LEU A 60 4.66 7.41 18.40
C LEU A 60 4.89 8.22 19.67
N ASP A 61 5.77 7.73 20.54
CA ASP A 61 6.03 8.34 21.85
C ASP A 61 6.67 9.73 21.75
N ASP A 62 7.33 10.03 20.63
CA ASP A 62 7.92 11.34 20.32
C ASP A 62 6.90 12.35 19.76
N GLY A 63 5.63 11.97 19.68
CA GLY A 63 4.53 12.78 19.13
C GLY A 63 4.44 12.74 17.60
N SER A 64 5.32 12.00 16.91
CA SER A 64 5.21 11.75 15.47
C SER A 64 4.21 10.62 15.17
N VAL A 65 4.04 10.29 13.88
CA VAL A 65 3.07 9.27 13.43
C VAL A 65 3.74 8.27 12.51
N ASP A 66 3.57 7.00 12.84
CA ASP A 66 3.90 5.89 11.96
C ASP A 66 2.69 5.55 11.07
N LEU A 67 2.70 6.04 9.83
CA LEU A 67 1.61 5.80 8.88
C LEU A 67 1.84 4.54 8.06
N SER A 68 0.86 3.65 8.01
CA SER A 68 0.91 2.41 7.22
C SER A 68 0.37 2.58 5.80
N ASP A 69 -0.72 3.32 5.68
CA ASP A 69 -1.39 3.63 4.42
C ASP A 69 -2.27 4.86 4.58
N GLY A 70 -2.61 5.50 3.47
CA GLY A 70 -3.53 6.62 3.46
C GLY A 70 -3.65 7.29 2.10
N VAL A 71 -4.35 8.43 2.10
CA VAL A 71 -4.56 9.32 0.96
C VAL A 71 -4.33 10.76 1.43
N ASN A 72 -3.82 11.62 0.54
CA ASN A 72 -3.78 13.06 0.80
C ASN A 72 -4.95 13.78 0.10
N GLU A 73 -5.11 15.08 0.39
CA GLU A 73 -6.20 15.90 -0.17
C GLU A 73 -6.22 16.00 -1.71
N TYR A 74 -5.14 15.57 -2.38
CA TYR A 74 -5.03 15.54 -3.85
C TYR A 74 -5.33 14.18 -4.46
N GLY A 75 -5.64 13.18 -3.64
CA GLY A 75 -5.93 11.83 -4.09
C GLY A 75 -4.68 11.01 -4.45
N LEU A 76 -3.48 11.41 -4.01
CA LEU A 76 -2.33 10.50 -3.98
C LEU A 76 -2.52 9.56 -2.78
N SER A 77 -2.46 8.26 -3.02
CA SER A 77 -2.43 7.23 -1.98
C SER A 77 -1.12 6.45 -2.04
N VAL A 78 -0.58 6.14 -0.86
CA VAL A 78 0.66 5.39 -0.68
C VAL A 78 0.46 4.39 0.45
N GLN A 79 0.98 3.18 0.28
CA GLN A 79 0.92 2.10 1.26
C GLN A 79 2.30 1.46 1.41
N LYS A 80 2.66 1.04 2.64
CA LYS A 80 3.85 0.21 2.89
C LYS A 80 3.49 -1.23 3.24
N LEU A 81 4.30 -2.15 2.73
CA LEU A 81 4.14 -3.59 2.88
C LEU A 81 5.51 -4.21 3.22
N THR A 82 5.50 -5.33 3.95
CA THR A 82 6.73 -6.04 4.31
C THR A 82 7.45 -6.55 3.06
N PHE A 83 8.77 -6.36 2.96
CA PHE A 83 9.61 -6.82 1.85
C PHE A 83 10.84 -7.59 2.35
N SER A 84 10.57 -8.59 3.20
CA SER A 84 11.58 -9.32 3.97
C SER A 84 12.73 -9.87 3.13
N ASN A 85 13.95 -9.60 3.58
CA ASN A 85 15.21 -10.04 2.96
C ASN A 85 15.40 -9.57 1.50
N ALA A 86 14.64 -8.56 1.04
CA ALA A 86 14.70 -8.06 -0.34
C ALA A 86 14.96 -6.55 -0.41
N SER A 87 14.68 -5.80 0.66
CA SER A 87 14.98 -4.38 0.75
C SER A 87 16.43 -4.10 1.16
N SER A 88 17.02 -3.03 0.66
CA SER A 88 18.29 -2.49 1.17
C SER A 88 18.32 -0.97 1.17
N TYR A 89 19.03 -0.43 2.16
CA TYR A 89 19.02 0.98 2.54
C TYR A 89 20.42 1.55 2.67
N GLN A 90 20.52 2.87 2.62
CA GLN A 90 21.78 3.60 2.75
C GLN A 90 22.22 3.63 4.22
N LEU A 91 23.52 3.51 4.47
CA LEU A 91 24.08 3.67 5.82
C LEU A 91 24.32 5.14 6.15
N THR A 92 24.92 5.87 5.21
CA THR A 92 25.36 7.25 5.39
C THR A 92 24.59 8.20 4.49
N LYS A 93 24.16 9.33 5.07
CA LYS A 93 23.47 10.39 4.35
C LYS A 93 24.40 11.06 3.33
N LYS A 94 23.91 11.21 2.10
CA LYS A 94 24.56 12.00 1.05
C LYS A 94 24.26 13.49 1.26
N PRO A 95 25.20 14.39 0.94
CA PRO A 95 24.93 15.83 0.93
C PRO A 95 23.70 16.16 0.09
N ASN A 96 22.94 17.16 0.52
CA ASN A 96 21.74 17.68 -0.16
C ASN A 96 20.60 16.67 -0.39
N HIS A 97 20.64 15.49 0.25
CA HIS A 97 19.52 14.54 0.24
C HIS A 97 18.76 14.60 1.56
N LEU A 98 17.47 14.29 1.51
CA LEU A 98 16.67 14.02 2.70
C LEU A 98 16.86 12.56 3.12
N ALA A 99 17.22 12.34 4.37
CA ALA A 99 17.41 11.02 4.96
C ALA A 99 16.20 10.68 5.84
N ILE A 100 15.50 9.59 5.53
CA ILE A 100 14.37 9.11 6.33
C ILE A 100 14.50 7.62 6.62
N ALA A 101 13.89 7.15 7.69
CA ALA A 101 13.70 5.73 7.92
C ALA A 101 12.65 5.16 6.95
N PRO A 102 12.74 3.86 6.60
CA PRO A 102 11.78 3.22 5.70
C PRO A 102 10.32 3.33 6.17
N PHE A 103 10.06 3.32 7.47
CA PHE A 103 8.69 3.43 8.00
C PHE A 103 8.10 4.84 7.84
N GLU A 104 8.94 5.89 7.73
CA GLU A 104 8.54 7.29 7.58
C GLU A 104 8.15 7.64 6.13
N PHE A 105 8.47 6.77 5.16
CA PHE A 105 8.27 7.03 3.73
C PHE A 105 6.83 7.40 3.38
N VAL A 106 5.85 6.69 3.95
CA VAL A 106 4.43 6.93 3.66
C VAL A 106 3.99 8.32 4.17
N LEU A 107 4.41 8.69 5.38
CA LEU A 107 4.13 10.01 5.95
C LEU A 107 4.76 11.12 5.10
N TRP A 108 6.02 10.96 4.73
CA TRP A 108 6.73 11.90 3.85
C TRP A 108 6.04 12.02 2.48
N ALA A 109 5.78 10.90 1.81
CA ALA A 109 5.23 10.88 0.46
C ALA A 109 3.87 11.56 0.41
N LEU A 110 2.97 11.21 1.33
CA LEU A 110 1.63 11.81 1.38
C LEU A 110 1.67 13.29 1.82
N GLY A 111 2.62 13.66 2.67
CA GLY A 111 2.78 15.04 3.15
C GLY A 111 3.47 15.98 2.16
N LYS A 112 4.24 15.46 1.19
CA LYS A 112 5.10 16.26 0.29
C LYS A 112 4.81 16.09 -1.21
N CYS A 113 4.15 15.02 -1.63
CA CYS A 113 3.90 14.72 -3.04
C CYS A 113 2.42 14.84 -3.39
N ARG A 114 2.11 15.44 -4.53
CA ARG A 114 0.73 15.68 -5.00
C ARG A 114 0.15 14.53 -5.83
N SER A 115 1.01 13.79 -6.51
CA SER A 115 0.66 12.75 -7.49
C SER A 115 1.76 11.71 -7.59
N VAL A 116 1.52 10.60 -8.29
CA VAL A 116 2.55 9.59 -8.59
C VAL A 116 3.69 10.21 -9.40
N ALA A 117 3.38 11.10 -10.35
CA ALA A 117 4.39 11.78 -11.15
C ALA A 117 5.27 12.72 -10.30
N ASP A 118 4.68 13.42 -9.33
CA ASP A 118 5.42 14.27 -8.39
C ASP A 118 6.28 13.42 -7.44
N LEU A 119 5.72 12.33 -6.89
CA LEU A 119 6.45 11.39 -6.04
C LEU A 119 7.71 10.88 -6.73
N ILE A 120 7.61 10.40 -7.97
CA ILE A 120 8.76 9.88 -8.73
C ILE A 120 9.86 10.93 -8.87
N LYS A 121 9.51 12.19 -9.17
CA LYS A 121 10.50 13.28 -9.29
C LYS A 121 11.20 13.59 -7.98
N GLN A 122 10.52 13.40 -6.85
CA GLN A 122 11.10 13.68 -5.53
C GLN A 122 11.98 12.54 -4.99
N LEU A 123 11.86 11.31 -5.52
CA LEU A 123 12.66 10.17 -5.07
C LEU A 123 14.17 10.37 -5.27
N ASP A 124 14.58 11.14 -6.27
CA ASP A 124 16.00 11.44 -6.54
C ASP A 124 16.67 12.22 -5.39
N PHE A 125 15.89 12.93 -4.58
CA PHE A 125 16.39 13.71 -3.45
C PHE A 125 16.25 12.98 -2.10
N LEU A 126 15.68 11.77 -2.10
CA LEU A 126 15.38 11.02 -0.89
C LEU A 126 16.36 9.84 -0.72
N GLN A 127 16.67 9.51 0.53
CA GLN A 127 17.35 8.29 0.90
C GLN A 127 16.59 7.57 2.01
N LEU A 128 16.36 6.27 1.82
CA LEU A 128 15.99 5.39 2.92
C LEU A 128 17.24 4.93 3.64
N MET A 129 17.22 5.07 4.96
CA MET A 129 18.38 4.83 5.81
C MET A 129 18.25 3.55 6.64
N THR A 130 19.38 2.91 6.96
CA THR A 130 19.46 1.98 8.09
C THR A 130 19.47 2.78 9.40
N ASP A 131 19.28 2.11 10.54
CA ASP A 131 19.39 2.77 11.84
C ASP A 131 20.82 2.80 12.40
N ASP A 132 21.82 2.30 11.67
CA ASP A 132 23.20 2.14 12.14
C ASP A 132 23.80 3.45 12.66
N PHE A 133 23.62 4.53 11.89
CA PHE A 133 24.07 5.89 12.22
C PHE A 133 22.91 6.86 12.48
N SER A 134 21.71 6.32 12.71
CA SER A 134 20.51 7.09 13.04
C SER A 134 20.56 7.57 14.49
N ASP A 135 20.10 8.81 14.75
CA ASP A 135 19.91 9.37 16.09
C ASP A 135 19.03 8.47 16.97
N PHE A 136 18.03 7.82 16.36
CA PHE A 136 17.16 6.85 17.03
C PHE A 136 17.23 5.48 16.37
N LYS A 137 17.29 4.43 17.19
CA LYS A 137 17.22 3.04 16.73
C LYS A 137 15.78 2.63 16.46
N PHE A 138 15.53 2.12 15.26
CA PHE A 138 14.19 1.73 14.80
C PHE A 138 14.12 0.28 14.30
N GLY A 139 15.23 -0.45 14.38
CA GLY A 139 15.30 -1.86 14.05
C GLY A 139 15.04 -2.15 12.57
N ARG A 140 14.75 -3.42 12.29
CA ARG A 140 14.61 -3.91 10.93
C ARG A 140 13.26 -3.54 10.33
N ASN A 141 13.28 -2.64 9.35
CA ASN A 141 12.09 -2.20 8.60
C ASN A 141 12.18 -2.64 7.14
N ASP A 142 12.07 -3.94 6.89
CA ASP A 142 12.07 -4.46 5.51
C ASP A 142 10.76 -4.10 4.81
N LEU A 143 10.79 -3.07 3.95
CA LEU A 143 9.61 -2.46 3.37
C LEU A 143 9.78 -2.22 1.87
N HIS A 144 8.69 -2.39 1.15
CA HIS A 144 8.47 -1.80 -0.16
C HIS A 144 7.16 -1.02 -0.13
N PHE A 145 6.93 -0.23 -1.18
CA PHE A 145 5.81 0.69 -1.21
C PHE A 145 5.03 0.54 -2.50
N SER A 146 3.76 0.93 -2.46
CA SER A 146 2.98 1.11 -3.67
C SER A 146 2.20 2.40 -3.58
N ALA A 147 2.10 3.08 -4.71
CA ALA A 147 1.45 4.37 -4.82
C ALA A 147 0.52 4.41 -6.02
N THR A 148 -0.58 5.13 -5.88
CA THR A 148 -1.52 5.41 -6.95
C THR A 148 -2.16 6.77 -6.77
N ASP A 149 -2.67 7.36 -7.85
CA ASP A 149 -3.39 8.63 -7.82
C ASP A 149 -4.65 8.61 -8.69
N ARG A 150 -5.34 9.75 -8.75
CA ARG A 150 -6.58 9.95 -9.52
C ARG A 150 -6.46 9.67 -11.03
N THR A 151 -5.24 9.55 -11.57
CA THR A 151 -5.06 9.12 -12.97
C THR A 151 -5.31 7.62 -13.15
N GLY A 152 -5.33 6.86 -12.05
CA GLY A 152 -5.41 5.41 -12.03
C GLY A 152 -4.10 4.71 -12.36
N ARG A 153 -2.99 5.47 -12.50
CA ARG A 153 -1.63 4.92 -12.55
C ARG A 153 -1.28 4.34 -11.18
N MET A 154 -0.74 3.14 -11.16
CA MET A 154 -0.25 2.49 -9.95
C MET A 154 1.20 2.06 -10.18
N ILE A 155 2.05 2.34 -9.19
CA ILE A 155 3.45 1.97 -9.19
C ILE A 155 3.80 1.14 -7.97
N SER A 156 4.80 0.27 -8.11
CA SER A 156 5.52 -0.36 -7.01
C SER A 156 6.91 0.28 -6.89
N ILE A 157 7.32 0.57 -5.66
CA ILE A 157 8.61 1.19 -5.33
C ILE A 157 9.35 0.22 -4.43
N GLU A 158 10.39 -0.42 -4.97
CA GLU A 158 11.19 -1.44 -4.29
C GLU A 158 12.59 -0.90 -3.95
N PRO A 159 12.94 -0.73 -2.67
CA PRO A 159 14.28 -0.30 -2.26
C PRO A 159 15.29 -1.43 -2.46
N ILE A 160 15.97 -1.47 -3.61
CA ILE A 160 16.91 -2.54 -3.96
C ILE A 160 18.26 -1.91 -4.28
N ASN A 161 19.34 -2.57 -3.83
CA ASN A 161 20.70 -2.08 -3.96
C ASN A 161 20.85 -0.62 -3.46
N GLN A 162 20.15 -0.27 -2.37
CA GLN A 162 20.16 1.06 -1.76
C GLN A 162 19.61 2.18 -2.69
N THR A 163 18.78 1.80 -3.67
CA THR A 163 18.13 2.71 -4.62
C THR A 163 16.63 2.43 -4.71
N PHE A 164 15.85 3.42 -5.10
CA PHE A 164 14.42 3.22 -5.40
C PHE A 164 14.25 2.65 -6.80
N ILE A 165 13.86 1.38 -6.90
CA ILE A 165 13.45 0.79 -8.18
C ILE A 165 11.94 1.00 -8.34
N VAL A 166 11.56 1.94 -9.21
CA VAL A 166 10.17 2.25 -9.52
C VAL A 166 9.69 1.43 -10.71
N LYS A 167 8.53 0.77 -10.57
CA LYS A 167 7.94 -0.10 -11.58
C LYS A 167 6.48 0.26 -11.77
N GLU A 168 6.04 0.29 -13.03
CA GLU A 168 4.60 0.31 -13.32
C GLU A 168 3.97 -0.98 -12.83
N ASN A 169 2.77 -0.87 -12.25
CA ASN A 169 1.99 -2.01 -11.79
C ASN A 169 0.61 -2.03 -12.48
N PRO A 170 0.55 -2.49 -13.75
CA PRO A 170 -0.72 -2.59 -14.47
C PRO A 170 -1.65 -3.68 -13.92
N ILE A 171 -1.12 -4.62 -13.12
CA ILE A 171 -1.90 -5.65 -12.43
C ILE A 171 -2.82 -5.02 -11.39
N GLY A 172 -2.35 -3.94 -10.76
CA GLY A 172 -3.05 -3.26 -9.69
C GLY A 172 -3.19 -4.12 -8.43
N VAL A 173 -2.24 -5.04 -8.20
CA VAL A 173 -2.12 -5.86 -6.99
C VAL A 173 -0.66 -5.89 -6.57
N VAL A 174 -0.38 -5.89 -5.27
CA VAL A 174 0.97 -6.10 -4.71
C VAL A 174 0.85 -6.79 -3.35
N THR A 175 1.82 -7.63 -2.99
CA THR A 175 1.84 -8.31 -1.68
C THR A 175 3.13 -8.07 -0.90
N ASN A 176 4.06 -9.01 -0.87
CA ASN A 176 5.34 -8.90 -0.17
C ASN A 176 6.44 -9.39 -1.10
N ALA A 177 7.60 -9.76 -0.56
CA ALA A 177 8.64 -10.42 -1.34
C ALA A 177 8.11 -11.72 -1.99
N PRO A 178 8.60 -12.09 -3.19
CA PRO A 178 9.66 -11.48 -3.99
C PRO A 178 9.29 -10.19 -4.75
N LYS A 179 10.19 -9.71 -5.60
CA LYS A 179 9.99 -8.55 -6.51
C LYS A 179 8.75 -8.73 -7.39
N LEU A 180 8.11 -7.61 -7.74
CA LEU A 180 6.87 -7.58 -8.52
C LEU A 180 6.91 -8.43 -9.80
N GLU A 181 7.97 -8.37 -10.60
CA GLU A 181 8.03 -9.11 -11.88
C GLU A 181 7.96 -10.63 -11.64
N ARG A 182 8.61 -11.10 -10.58
CA ARG A 182 8.55 -12.52 -10.21
C ARG A 182 7.16 -12.94 -9.74
N GLU A 183 6.38 -12.02 -9.18
CA GLU A 183 4.97 -12.28 -8.87
C GLU A 183 4.11 -12.29 -10.15
N ILE A 184 4.36 -11.36 -11.08
CA ILE A 184 3.68 -11.31 -12.38
C ILE A 184 3.91 -12.59 -13.18
N GLU A 185 5.15 -13.09 -13.25
CA GLU A 185 5.50 -14.35 -13.95
C GLU A 185 4.66 -15.53 -13.45
N LYS A 186 4.35 -15.57 -12.15
CA LYS A 186 3.58 -16.64 -11.51
C LYS A 186 2.10 -16.60 -11.86
N LEU A 187 1.60 -15.57 -12.55
CA LEU A 187 0.22 -15.51 -13.04
C LEU A 187 -0.01 -16.39 -14.27
N THR A 188 1.05 -16.76 -15.00
CA THR A 188 0.97 -17.49 -16.29
C THR A 188 0.06 -18.74 -16.26
N PRO A 189 0.07 -19.59 -15.22
CA PRO A 189 -0.82 -20.76 -15.15
C PRO A 189 -2.31 -20.40 -14.97
N TYR A 190 -2.61 -19.18 -14.53
CA TYR A 190 -3.94 -18.74 -14.12
C TYR A 190 -4.58 -17.77 -15.11
N LEU A 191 -3.78 -16.99 -15.83
CA LEU A 191 -4.22 -15.91 -16.73
C LEU A 191 -3.33 -15.87 -17.99
N THR A 192 -3.91 -15.49 -19.13
CA THR A 192 -3.13 -15.08 -20.31
C THR A 192 -3.03 -13.56 -20.30
N LEU A 193 -1.95 -13.01 -19.77
CA LEU A 193 -1.80 -11.55 -19.67
C LEU A 193 -1.76 -10.90 -21.06
N THR A 194 -2.38 -9.74 -21.19
CA THR A 194 -2.39 -8.95 -22.43
C THR A 194 -2.21 -7.46 -22.13
N SER A 195 -1.58 -6.74 -23.05
CA SER A 195 -1.48 -5.28 -23.00
C SER A 195 -2.72 -4.58 -23.58
N GLU A 196 -3.62 -5.33 -24.22
CA GLU A 196 -4.85 -4.78 -24.79
C GLU A 196 -5.83 -4.36 -23.69
N LYS A 197 -6.27 -3.09 -23.73
CA LYS A 197 -7.26 -2.58 -22.80
C LYS A 197 -8.64 -3.13 -23.13
N ARG A 198 -9.08 -4.15 -22.40
CA ARG A 198 -10.36 -4.86 -22.61
C ARG A 198 -11.45 -4.51 -21.58
N GLY A 199 -11.06 -3.97 -20.42
CA GLY A 199 -11.96 -3.53 -19.35
C GLY A 199 -11.23 -2.63 -18.34
N LEU A 200 -11.96 -2.08 -17.36
CA LEU A 200 -11.37 -1.17 -16.36
C LEU A 200 -10.38 -1.89 -15.42
N ASN A 201 -10.70 -3.13 -15.04
CA ASN A 201 -9.89 -3.95 -14.15
C ASN A 201 -9.31 -5.20 -14.84
N GLN A 202 -9.51 -5.31 -16.15
CA GLN A 202 -9.13 -6.48 -16.94
C GLN A 202 -7.66 -6.40 -17.39
N ILE A 203 -6.89 -7.44 -17.12
CA ILE A 203 -5.45 -7.56 -17.41
C ILE A 203 -5.10 -8.77 -18.28
N SER A 204 -6.10 -9.60 -18.63
CA SER A 204 -5.93 -10.82 -19.44
C SER A 204 -6.88 -10.87 -20.64
N ASP A 205 -6.74 -11.91 -21.47
CA ASP A 205 -7.68 -12.24 -22.56
C ASP A 205 -9.11 -12.55 -22.09
N GLY A 206 -9.34 -12.66 -20.78
CA GLY A 206 -10.63 -12.98 -20.16
C GLY A 206 -10.98 -14.47 -20.19
N GLN A 207 -10.07 -15.34 -20.67
CA GLN A 207 -10.30 -16.77 -20.78
C GLN A 207 -9.78 -17.52 -19.56
N PHE A 208 -10.67 -18.25 -18.90
CA PHE A 208 -10.36 -19.05 -17.73
C PHE A 208 -10.45 -20.56 -17.94
N SER A 209 -10.93 -20.99 -19.11
CA SER A 209 -11.02 -22.40 -19.43
C SER A 209 -9.62 -23.02 -19.51
N GLY A 210 -9.44 -24.20 -18.91
CA GLY A 210 -8.16 -24.90 -18.89
C GLY A 210 -7.08 -24.30 -17.97
N LYS A 211 -7.38 -23.23 -17.21
CA LYS A 211 -6.45 -22.62 -16.26
C LYS A 211 -6.37 -23.43 -14.95
N THR A 212 -5.23 -23.33 -14.26
CA THR A 212 -4.98 -24.04 -12.99
C THR A 212 -5.88 -23.52 -11.85
N VAL A 213 -6.19 -24.39 -10.89
CA VAL A 213 -6.91 -24.01 -9.66
C VAL A 213 -6.05 -23.05 -8.83
N MET A 214 -6.66 -21.97 -8.33
CA MET A 214 -5.97 -20.98 -7.50
C MET A 214 -5.37 -21.61 -6.23
N PRO A 215 -4.18 -21.15 -5.78
CA PRO A 215 -3.58 -21.64 -4.54
C PRO A 215 -4.40 -21.22 -3.31
N GLY A 216 -4.52 -22.09 -2.31
CA GLY A 216 -5.29 -21.84 -1.09
C GLY A 216 -4.52 -21.25 0.10
N GLY A 217 -3.18 -21.23 0.07
CA GLY A 217 -2.35 -20.82 1.21
C GLY A 217 -2.26 -19.31 1.45
N PHE A 218 -1.65 -18.85 2.54
CA PHE A 218 -1.49 -17.41 2.85
C PHE A 218 -0.09 -16.85 2.55
N THR A 219 0.72 -17.59 1.79
CA THR A 219 2.01 -17.07 1.30
C THR A 219 1.80 -15.81 0.46
N PRO A 220 2.78 -14.89 0.38
CA PRO A 220 2.67 -13.67 -0.44
C PRO A 220 2.22 -13.95 -1.87
N THR A 221 2.81 -14.98 -2.50
CA THR A 221 2.43 -15.43 -3.85
C THR A 221 1.01 -15.96 -3.91
N SER A 222 0.60 -16.80 -2.96
CA SER A 222 -0.76 -17.36 -2.99
C SER A 222 -1.82 -16.27 -2.88
N ARG A 223 -1.58 -15.27 -2.01
CA ARG A 223 -2.45 -14.10 -1.88
C ARG A 223 -2.42 -13.22 -3.15
N PHE A 224 -1.25 -13.01 -3.74
CA PHE A 224 -1.11 -12.24 -4.98
C PHE A 224 -1.90 -12.86 -6.12
N VAL A 225 -1.76 -14.16 -6.36
CA VAL A 225 -2.50 -14.90 -7.39
C VAL A 225 -4.00 -14.83 -7.12
N ARG A 226 -4.46 -15.13 -5.90
CA ARG A 226 -5.91 -15.10 -5.58
C ARG A 226 -6.50 -13.71 -5.78
N ALA A 227 -5.89 -12.67 -5.20
CA ALA A 227 -6.38 -11.31 -5.33
C ALA A 227 -6.44 -10.86 -6.80
N THR A 228 -5.42 -11.20 -7.59
CA THR A 228 -5.36 -10.87 -9.01
C THR A 228 -6.43 -11.58 -9.83
N VAL A 229 -6.57 -12.90 -9.68
CA VAL A 229 -7.55 -13.68 -10.45
C VAL A 229 -8.97 -13.33 -10.04
N LEU A 230 -9.23 -13.06 -8.76
CA LEU A 230 -10.54 -12.63 -8.29
C LEU A 230 -10.88 -11.22 -8.76
N LYS A 231 -9.91 -10.29 -8.77
CA LYS A 231 -10.08 -8.96 -9.36
C LYS A 231 -10.41 -9.04 -10.85
N GLU A 232 -9.72 -9.90 -11.62
CA GLU A 232 -9.99 -10.10 -13.05
C GLU A 232 -11.40 -10.62 -13.31
N ARG A 233 -11.92 -11.48 -12.42
CA ARG A 233 -13.25 -12.10 -12.54
C ARG A 233 -14.38 -11.28 -11.95
N ALA A 234 -14.06 -10.29 -11.12
CA ALA A 234 -15.07 -9.48 -10.45
C ALA A 234 -15.89 -8.70 -11.47
N VAL A 235 -17.15 -8.45 -11.12
CA VAL A 235 -17.97 -7.51 -11.89
C VAL A 235 -17.32 -6.13 -11.84
N THR A 236 -17.44 -5.35 -12.93
CA THR A 236 -17.01 -3.96 -12.88
C THR A 236 -18.01 -3.17 -12.02
N PRO A 237 -17.58 -2.58 -10.88
CA PRO A 237 -18.50 -1.82 -10.05
C PRO A 237 -19.00 -0.59 -10.79
N LYS A 238 -20.22 -0.15 -10.45
CA LYS A 238 -20.82 1.02 -11.08
C LYS A 238 -20.35 2.33 -10.42
N ASP A 239 -20.18 2.30 -9.10
CA ASP A 239 -19.92 3.48 -8.26
C ASP A 239 -18.96 3.16 -7.09
N GLU A 240 -18.55 4.19 -6.33
CA GLU A 240 -17.68 4.06 -5.15
C GLU A 240 -18.20 3.01 -4.14
N VAL A 241 -19.50 2.99 -3.85
CA VAL A 241 -20.11 2.08 -2.87
C VAL A 241 -19.98 0.63 -3.32
N GLN A 242 -20.35 0.33 -4.57
CA GLN A 242 -20.16 -0.99 -5.15
C GLN A 242 -18.68 -1.36 -5.26
N ASN A 243 -17.80 -0.39 -5.50
CA ASN A 243 -16.36 -0.62 -5.56
C ASN A 243 -15.82 -1.08 -4.20
N VAL A 244 -16.26 -0.46 -3.10
CA VAL A 244 -15.96 -0.90 -1.73
C VAL A 244 -16.48 -2.32 -1.49
N ILE A 245 -17.74 -2.60 -1.83
CA ILE A 245 -18.36 -3.92 -1.63
C ILE A 245 -17.56 -5.03 -2.32
N GLU A 246 -17.34 -4.89 -3.64
CA GLU A 246 -16.65 -5.91 -4.44
C GLU A 246 -15.19 -6.07 -3.99
N THR A 247 -14.51 -4.96 -3.67
CA THR A 247 -13.13 -5.02 -3.17
C THR A 247 -13.05 -5.74 -1.82
N TRP A 248 -14.01 -5.53 -0.92
CA TRP A 248 -14.07 -6.25 0.35
C TRP A 248 -14.28 -7.76 0.17
N HIS A 249 -15.10 -8.17 -0.80
CA HIS A 249 -15.25 -9.57 -1.17
C HIS A 249 -13.95 -10.19 -1.68
N ILE A 250 -13.15 -9.45 -2.46
CA ILE A 250 -11.81 -9.91 -2.86
C ILE A 250 -10.88 -9.99 -1.65
N LEU A 251 -10.86 -8.99 -0.76
CA LEU A 251 -10.03 -8.99 0.44
C LEU A 251 -10.37 -10.13 1.41
N ASN A 252 -11.62 -10.59 1.47
CA ASN A 252 -12.00 -11.78 2.25
C ASN A 252 -11.16 -13.00 1.86
N SER A 253 -10.83 -13.18 0.57
CA SER A 253 -10.05 -14.32 0.08
C SER A 253 -8.58 -14.36 0.53
N VAL A 254 -8.08 -13.23 1.03
CA VAL A 254 -6.69 -13.05 1.49
C VAL A 254 -6.61 -12.62 2.95
N THR A 255 -7.75 -12.57 3.65
CA THR A 255 -7.82 -12.30 5.09
C THR A 255 -7.32 -13.52 5.86
N THR A 256 -6.25 -13.34 6.61
CA THR A 256 -5.58 -14.40 7.38
C THR A 256 -6.20 -14.48 8.77
N PRO A 257 -6.76 -15.63 9.19
CA PRO A 257 -7.35 -15.79 10.52
C PRO A 257 -6.26 -15.91 11.60
N LYS A 258 -6.62 -15.56 12.85
CA LYS A 258 -5.80 -15.86 14.03
C LYS A 258 -5.53 -17.36 14.14
N SER A 259 -4.33 -17.72 14.55
CA SER A 259 -3.93 -19.12 14.73
C SER A 259 -3.15 -19.30 16.03
N ASP A 260 -3.86 -19.72 17.07
CA ASP A 260 -3.29 -19.92 18.40
C ASP A 260 -2.13 -20.94 18.38
N GLY A 261 -1.01 -20.57 19.02
CA GLY A 261 0.21 -21.38 19.14
C GLY A 261 0.93 -21.74 17.83
N ARG A 262 0.50 -21.23 16.67
CA ARG A 262 1.06 -21.60 15.35
C ARG A 262 1.57 -20.40 14.56
N SER A 263 0.90 -19.26 14.63
CA SER A 263 1.38 -18.02 14.03
C SER A 263 0.73 -16.80 14.67
N ASP A 264 1.56 -15.84 15.06
CA ASP A 264 1.10 -14.56 15.59
C ASP A 264 0.72 -13.57 14.48
N THR A 265 0.95 -13.92 13.21
CA THR A 265 0.59 -13.05 12.07
C THR A 265 -0.80 -13.37 11.55
N TYR A 266 -1.69 -12.40 11.62
CA TYR A 266 -3.05 -12.47 11.09
C TYR A 266 -3.45 -11.11 10.53
N THR A 267 -4.55 -11.03 9.78
CA THR A 267 -5.05 -9.73 9.29
C THR A 267 -5.56 -8.91 10.47
N ILE A 268 -4.89 -7.83 10.85
CA ILE A 268 -5.29 -6.96 11.97
C ILE A 268 -6.32 -5.91 11.55
N TYR A 269 -6.29 -5.49 10.29
CA TYR A 269 -7.32 -4.64 9.69
C TYR A 269 -7.36 -4.78 8.17
N ARG A 270 -8.47 -4.32 7.60
CA ARG A 270 -8.65 -4.00 6.19
C ARG A 270 -8.94 -2.52 6.06
N ALA A 271 -8.37 -1.89 5.05
CA ALA A 271 -8.62 -0.48 4.76
C ALA A 271 -8.67 -0.24 3.26
N ALA A 272 -9.35 0.82 2.86
CA ALA A 272 -9.32 1.33 1.51
C ALA A 272 -9.47 2.83 1.48
N VAL A 273 -8.91 3.47 0.46
CA VAL A 273 -9.18 4.88 0.17
C VAL A 273 -9.78 5.01 -1.21
N ASP A 274 -10.83 5.80 -1.35
CA ASP A 274 -11.26 6.26 -2.67
C ASP A 274 -10.47 7.52 -3.02
N LEU A 275 -9.84 7.54 -4.20
CA LEU A 275 -8.94 8.61 -4.60
C LEU A 275 -9.71 9.86 -5.07
N SER A 276 -10.96 9.72 -5.50
CA SER A 276 -11.80 10.82 -5.99
C SER A 276 -12.43 11.57 -4.83
N SER A 277 -13.14 10.88 -3.94
CA SER A 277 -13.76 11.46 -2.75
C SER A 277 -12.77 11.68 -1.61
N CYS A 278 -11.57 11.09 -1.69
CA CYS A 278 -10.58 11.08 -0.60
C CYS A 278 -11.15 10.53 0.72
N SER A 279 -12.08 9.59 0.63
CA SER A 279 -12.66 8.91 1.79
C SER A 279 -11.80 7.72 2.20
N LEU A 280 -11.65 7.50 3.50
CA LEU A 280 -11.02 6.30 4.08
C LEU A 280 -12.11 5.35 4.60
N TYR A 281 -12.04 4.10 4.18
CA TYR A 281 -12.82 2.98 4.66
C TYR A 281 -11.93 2.10 5.53
N PHE A 282 -12.39 1.73 6.72
CA PHE A 282 -11.60 0.97 7.68
C PHE A 282 -12.44 -0.09 8.38
N GLN A 283 -11.85 -1.27 8.59
CA GLN A 283 -12.43 -2.35 9.37
C GLN A 283 -11.35 -3.07 10.15
N ALA A 284 -11.39 -2.96 11.48
CA ALA A 284 -10.54 -3.75 12.36
C ALA A 284 -10.95 -5.24 12.33
N TYR A 285 -10.03 -6.14 12.69
CA TYR A 285 -10.29 -7.58 12.68
C TYR A 285 -11.52 -8.00 13.52
N GLN A 286 -11.76 -7.32 14.64
CA GLN A 286 -12.85 -7.64 15.57
C GLN A 286 -14.20 -7.03 15.15
N ASP A 287 -14.20 -6.16 14.13
CA ASP A 287 -15.39 -5.43 13.71
C ASP A 287 -16.02 -6.05 12.47
N PHE A 288 -17.33 -6.27 12.51
CA PHE A 288 -18.08 -6.71 11.34
C PHE A 288 -18.50 -5.57 10.40
N SER A 289 -18.40 -4.32 10.85
CA SER A 289 -18.84 -3.14 10.09
C SER A 289 -17.66 -2.36 9.51
N ILE A 290 -17.84 -1.83 8.30
CA ILE A 290 -16.88 -0.92 7.66
C ILE A 290 -17.20 0.51 8.11
N GLN A 291 -16.22 1.19 8.67
CA GLN A 291 -16.31 2.60 9.06
C GLN A 291 -15.78 3.49 7.94
N ARG A 292 -16.44 4.62 7.68
CA ARG A 292 -16.04 5.61 6.68
C ARG A 292 -15.59 6.90 7.36
N PHE A 293 -14.48 7.46 6.91
CA PHE A 293 -13.90 8.70 7.39
C PHE A 293 -13.65 9.63 6.20
N SER A 294 -13.83 10.92 6.40
CA SER A 294 -13.48 11.98 5.45
C SER A 294 -12.49 12.96 6.11
N PHE A 295 -11.93 13.88 5.32
CA PHE A 295 -11.05 14.94 5.81
C PHE A 295 -11.75 15.95 6.75
N LEU A 296 -13.05 16.13 6.58
CA LEU A 296 -13.89 16.94 7.47
C LEU A 296 -14.43 16.05 8.59
N MET A 297 -14.61 16.60 9.80
CA MET A 297 -15.46 15.96 10.79
C MET A 297 -16.88 16.45 10.49
N ASP A 298 -17.77 15.53 10.10
CA ASP A 298 -19.21 15.78 10.13
C ASP A 298 -19.69 15.82 11.60
#